data_AF-A0A4Y7PSY7-F1
#
_entry.id   AF-A0A4Y7PSY7-F1
#
_cell.length_a   1.000
_cell.length_b   1.000
_cell.length_c   1.000
_cell.angle_alpha   90.00
_cell.angle_beta   90.00
_cell.angle_gamma   90.00
#
_symmetry.space_group_name_H-M   'P 1'
#
loop_
_entity.id
_entity.type
_entity.pdbx_description
1 polymer ?
#
loop_
_entity_poly.entity_id
_entity_poly.type
_entity_poly.pdbx_seq_one_letter_code
_entity_poly.pdbx_strand_id
1 'polypeptide(L)'
;MPTKVTGILPTGRYQIRNEFTEKYLRLNVGDDVATMACAINHPEELQMWNINDSGGGTYTIRNYANGYSANVQRPVQEGTYVIASGSGTARLFVIKETLVPGNYR
;
A
#
# COMPACT_ATOMS: atom_id res chain seq x y z
N MET A 1 -17.19 -11.15 -23.23
CA MET A 1 -17.27 -11.69 -21.85
C MET A 1 -16.33 -10.87 -21.00
N PRO A 2 -16.74 -10.32 -19.83
CA PRO A 2 -15.80 -9.61 -18.98
C PRO A 2 -14.79 -10.63 -18.43
N THR A 3 -13.53 -10.46 -18.80
CA THR A 3 -12.42 -11.30 -18.37
C THR A 3 -12.36 -11.27 -16.86
N LYS A 4 -12.46 -12.45 -16.24
CA LYS A 4 -12.41 -12.61 -14.79
C LYS A 4 -11.06 -12.08 -14.31
N VAL A 5 -11.07 -10.92 -13.68
CA VAL A 5 -9.95 -10.38 -12.90
C VAL A 5 -9.54 -11.46 -11.90
N THR A 6 -8.39 -12.08 -12.13
CA THR A 6 -7.90 -13.23 -11.35
C THR A 6 -6.49 -13.01 -10.81
N GLY A 7 -5.86 -11.85 -11.04
CA GLY A 7 -4.53 -11.56 -10.52
C GLY A 7 -4.55 -11.40 -9.02
N ILE A 8 -4.38 -12.52 -8.32
CA ILE A 8 -3.88 -12.54 -6.96
C ILE A 8 -2.52 -11.84 -7.01
N LEU A 9 -2.36 -10.78 -6.22
CA LEU A 9 -1.08 -10.12 -6.06
C LEU A 9 -0.19 -11.05 -5.21
N PRO A 10 0.93 -11.58 -5.72
CA PRO A 10 1.77 -12.46 -4.92
C PRO A 10 2.29 -11.72 -3.68
N THR A 11 2.48 -12.47 -2.59
CA THR A 11 3.21 -11.92 -1.44
C THR A 11 4.64 -11.61 -1.85
N GLY A 12 5.13 -10.42 -1.52
CA GLY A 12 6.44 -9.98 -1.97
C GLY A 12 6.76 -8.55 -1.62
N ARG A 13 7.91 -8.08 -2.11
CA ARG A 13 8.38 -6.71 -1.91
C ARG A 13 8.20 -5.92 -3.20
N TYR A 14 7.51 -4.79 -3.09
CA TYR A 14 7.10 -3.98 -4.23
C TYR A 14 7.39 -2.50 -3.99
N GLN A 15 7.56 -1.77 -5.08
CA GLN A 15 7.30 -0.34 -5.10
C GLN A 15 5.86 -0.13 -5.59
N ILE A 16 5.10 0.74 -4.92
CA ILE A 16 3.72 1.05 -5.31
C ILE A 16 3.74 2.38 -6.05
N ARG A 17 3.44 2.36 -7.35
CA ARG A 17 3.39 3.55 -8.19
C ARG A 17 1.95 4.03 -8.36
N ASN A 18 1.70 5.31 -8.16
CA ASN A 18 0.43 5.90 -8.53
C ASN A 18 0.37 6.03 -10.07
N GLU A 19 -0.64 5.41 -10.68
CA GLU A 19 -0.76 5.36 -12.15
C GLU A 19 -0.90 6.74 -12.79
N PHE A 20 -1.58 7.68 -12.13
CA PHE A 20 -1.85 9.01 -12.69
C PHE A 20 -0.66 9.97 -12.56
N THR A 21 0.04 9.95 -11.42
CA THR A 21 1.14 10.89 -11.13
C THR A 21 2.52 10.31 -11.42
N GLU A 22 2.60 9.01 -11.70
CA GLU A 22 3.84 8.22 -11.86
C GLU A 22 4.78 8.21 -10.65
N LYS A 23 4.37 8.83 -9.53
CA LYS A 23 5.14 8.89 -8.28
C LYS A 23 4.99 7.61 -7.47
N TYR A 24 6.02 7.29 -6.71
CA TYR A 24 6.01 6.14 -5.81
C TYR A 24 5.54 6.50 -4.41
N LEU A 25 4.80 5.56 -3.81
CA LEU A 25 4.39 5.62 -2.41
C LEU A 25 5.64 5.57 -1.52
N ARG A 26 5.83 6.63 -0.74
CA ARG A 26 6.95 6.78 0.19
C ARG A 26 6.40 6.97 1.59
N LEU A 27 7.09 6.37 2.55
CA LEU A 27 6.87 6.65 3.95
C LEU A 27 7.62 7.92 4.36
N ASN A 28 6.90 8.97 4.78
CA ASN A 28 7.51 10.18 5.32
C ASN A 28 7.69 10.03 6.83
N VAL A 29 8.89 9.64 7.25
CA VAL A 29 9.23 9.51 8.66
C VAL A 29 9.45 10.91 9.24
N GLY A 30 8.60 11.31 10.19
CA GLY A 30 8.67 12.60 10.88
C GLY A 30 8.26 12.49 12.34
N ASP A 31 7.17 11.75 12.64
CA ASP A 31 6.63 11.48 13.99
C ASP A 31 6.00 10.06 14.07
N ASP A 32 5.53 9.65 15.27
CA ASP A 32 4.91 8.33 15.59
C ASP A 32 3.75 7.92 14.66
N VAL A 33 3.11 8.90 14.01
CA VAL A 33 2.13 8.72 12.94
C VAL A 33 2.71 9.35 11.68
N ALA A 34 3.39 8.54 10.88
CA ALA A 34 3.99 8.98 9.63
C ALA A 34 2.93 9.00 8.53
N THR A 35 2.82 10.10 7.79
CA THR A 35 1.94 10.15 6.61
C THR A 35 2.59 9.39 5.45
N MET A 36 1.77 8.75 4.63
CA MET A 36 2.24 8.21 3.36
C MET A 36 2.00 9.23 2.26
N ALA A 37 3.03 9.51 1.46
CA ALA A 37 2.94 10.46 0.36
C ALA A 37 3.47 9.84 -0.93
N CYS A 38 2.85 10.17 -2.06
CA CYS A 38 3.40 9.90 -3.39
C CYS A 38 4.47 10.96 -3.66
N ALA A 39 5.71 10.71 -3.22
CA ALA A 39 6.63 11.82 -2.97
C ALA A 39 7.76 11.97 -4.01
N ILE A 40 8.31 10.89 -4.58
CA ILE A 40 9.58 11.00 -5.33
C ILE A 40 9.64 10.00 -6.50
N ASN A 41 10.27 10.40 -7.61
CA ASN A 41 10.52 9.58 -8.81
C ASN A 41 11.85 8.79 -8.76
N HIS A 42 12.51 8.72 -7.59
CA HIS A 42 13.78 8.02 -7.40
C HIS A 42 13.62 6.84 -6.43
N PRO A 43 14.17 5.66 -6.74
CA PRO A 43 14.10 4.50 -5.86
C PRO A 43 14.86 4.78 -4.56
N GLU A 44 14.13 4.68 -3.44
CA GLU A 44 14.67 4.78 -2.08
C GLU A 44 14.13 3.61 -1.24
N GLU A 45 14.86 3.20 -0.20
CA GLU A 45 14.41 2.12 0.70
C GLU A 45 13.04 2.40 1.33
N LEU A 46 12.73 3.68 1.60
CA LEU A 46 11.44 4.14 2.14
C LEU A 46 10.25 3.97 1.16
N GLN A 47 10.51 3.57 -0.08
CA GLN A 47 9.48 3.27 -1.09
C GLN A 47 9.25 1.77 -1.29
N MET A 48 9.97 0.94 -0.54
CA MET A 48 9.83 -0.51 -0.60
C MET A 48 8.77 -0.98 0.40
N TRP A 49 7.78 -1.72 -0.07
CA TRP A 49 6.66 -2.21 0.72
C TRP A 49 6.55 -3.73 0.60
N ASN A 50 6.53 -4.40 1.74
CA ASN A 50 6.17 -5.81 1.80
C ASN A 50 4.64 -5.91 1.77
N ILE A 51 4.12 -6.60 0.76
CA ILE A 51 2.70 -6.91 0.59
C ILE A 51 2.52 -8.37 0.94
N ASN A 52 1.71 -8.66 1.97
CA ASN A 52 1.47 -10.03 2.40
C ASN A 52 -0.02 -10.37 2.28
N ASP A 53 -0.31 -11.43 1.54
CA ASP A 53 -1.65 -12.01 1.43
C ASP A 53 -2.08 -12.58 2.79
N SER A 54 -3.25 -12.14 3.25
CA SER A 54 -3.88 -12.61 4.49
C SER A 54 -5.05 -13.56 4.22
N GLY A 55 -5.25 -13.94 2.95
CA GLY A 55 -6.36 -14.75 2.47
C GLY A 55 -7.57 -13.91 2.04
N GLY A 56 -8.44 -14.52 1.23
CA GLY A 56 -9.71 -13.90 0.83
C GLY A 56 -9.57 -12.62 -0.03
N GLY A 57 -8.42 -12.39 -0.67
CA GLY A 57 -8.14 -11.17 -1.43
C GLY A 57 -7.84 -9.96 -0.56
N THR A 58 -7.41 -10.19 0.69
CA THR A 58 -7.01 -9.14 1.62
C THR A 58 -5.51 -9.19 1.90
N TYR A 59 -4.91 -8.01 2.08
CA TYR A 59 -3.47 -7.86 2.18
C TYR A 59 -3.08 -6.92 3.31
N THR A 60 -1.94 -7.19 3.93
CA THR A 60 -1.24 -6.21 4.76
C THR A 60 -0.15 -5.54 3.93
N ILE A 61 0.06 -4.25 4.19
CA ILE A 61 1.07 -3.44 3.52
C ILE A 61 2.01 -2.90 4.60
N ARG A 62 3.29 -3.25 4.52
CA ARG A 62 4.29 -2.89 5.54
C ARG A 62 5.52 -2.30 4.89
N ASN A 63 5.96 -1.13 5.34
CA ASN A 63 7.19 -0.53 4.85
C ASN A 63 8.38 -1.42 5.21
N TYR A 64 9.25 -1.68 4.24
CA TYR A 64 10.39 -2.55 4.41
C TYR A 64 11.44 -1.95 5.34
N ALA A 65 11.72 -0.65 5.23
CA ALA A 65 12.85 -0.01 5.89
C ALA A 65 12.67 0.10 7.41
N ASN A 66 11.47 0.42 7.89
CA ASN A 66 11.21 0.62 9.33
C ASN A 66 10.12 -0.29 9.91
N GLY A 67 9.47 -1.11 9.09
CA GLY A 67 8.45 -2.03 9.55
C GLY A 67 7.13 -1.37 9.94
N TYR A 68 6.86 -0.12 9.57
CA TYR A 68 5.55 0.49 9.83
C TYR A 68 4.49 -0.07 8.88
N SER A 69 3.29 -0.33 9.39
CA SER A 69 2.19 -0.86 8.60
C SER A 69 1.30 0.27 8.11
N ALA A 70 0.83 0.17 6.87
CA ALA A 70 -0.24 1.02 6.37
C ALA A 70 -1.49 0.85 7.23
N ASN A 71 -2.09 1.97 7.61
CA ASN A 71 -3.24 2.03 8.49
C ASN A 71 -4.13 3.21 8.10
N VAL A 72 -5.30 3.31 8.72
CA VAL A 72 -6.24 4.41 8.54
C VAL A 72 -6.73 4.87 9.91
N GLN A 73 -6.80 6.18 10.10
CA GLN A 73 -7.39 6.72 11.32
C GLN A 73 -8.89 6.40 11.36
N ARG A 74 -9.43 6.11 12.55
CA ARG A 74 -10.86 5.85 12.74
C ARG A 74 -11.59 7.13 13.17
N PRO A 75 -12.86 7.30 12.78
CA PRO A 75 -13.65 6.45 11.87
C PRO A 75 -13.16 6.55 10.43
N VAL A 76 -13.28 5.46 9.66
CA VAL A 76 -12.89 5.45 8.24
C VAL A 76 -14.02 6.07 7.41
N GLN A 77 -13.70 7.12 6.69
CA GLN A 77 -14.60 7.83 5.78
C GLN A 77 -13.90 8.13 4.45
N GLU A 78 -14.66 8.43 3.41
CA GLU A 78 -14.08 8.90 2.15
C GLU A 78 -13.22 10.16 2.40
N GLY A 79 -12.04 10.22 1.79
CA GLY A 79 -11.06 11.28 2.03
C GLY A 79 -10.18 11.09 3.29
N THR A 80 -10.39 10.02 4.07
CA THR A 80 -9.50 9.71 5.21
C THR A 80 -8.11 9.35 4.71
N TYR A 81 -7.09 10.02 5.25
CA TYR A 81 -5.70 9.75 4.90
C TYR A 81 -5.26 8.37 5.37
N VAL A 82 -4.45 7.72 4.52
CA VAL A 82 -3.73 6.51 4.91
C VAL A 82 -2.45 6.94 5.62
N ILE A 83 -2.27 6.42 6.83
CA ILE A 83 -1.13 6.68 7.70
C ILE A 83 -0.26 5.43 7.80
N ALA A 84 0.94 5.57 8.32
CA ALA A 84 1.80 4.46 8.70
C ALA A 84 1.92 4.45 10.21
N SER A 85 1.71 3.27 10.80
CA SER A 85 1.79 3.07 12.24
C SER A 85 2.79 1.98 12.57
N GLY A 86 3.70 2.27 13.50
CA GLY A 86 4.58 1.28 14.13
C GLY A 86 3.89 0.50 15.25
N SER A 87 2.76 1.00 15.77
CA SER A 87 1.99 0.41 16.85
C SER A 87 0.59 -0.04 16.39
N GLY A 88 0.10 -1.14 16.96
CA GLY A 88 -1.24 -1.67 16.69
C GLY A 88 -1.32 -2.71 15.56
N THR A 89 -2.52 -3.28 15.39
CA THR A 89 -2.79 -4.31 14.38
C THR A 89 -2.74 -3.71 12.97
N ALA A 90 -1.98 -4.35 12.08
CA ALA A 90 -1.94 -4.01 10.66
C ALA A 90 -3.36 -4.06 10.06
N ARG A 91 -3.69 -3.11 9.20
CA ARG A 91 -4.97 -3.11 8.49
C ARG A 91 -4.91 -4.07 7.31
N LEU A 92 -6.06 -4.69 7.07
CA LEU A 92 -6.32 -5.48 5.88
C LEU A 92 -6.89 -4.56 4.81
N PHE A 93 -6.26 -4.58 3.64
CA PHE A 93 -6.69 -3.86 2.45
C PHE A 93 -7.18 -4.87 1.43
N VAL A 94 -8.30 -4.56 0.79
CA VAL A 94 -8.74 -5.31 -0.39
C VAL A 94 -7.97 -4.74 -1.57
N ILE A 95 -7.14 -5.56 -2.21
CA ILE A 95 -6.38 -5.17 -3.40
C ILE A 95 -6.89 -6.00 -4.56
N LYS A 96 -7.41 -5.33 -5.59
CA LYS A 96 -7.95 -6.00 -6.78
C LYS A 96 -7.20 -5.52 -8.01
N GLU A 97 -6.73 -6.47 -8.81
CA GLU A 97 -6.19 -6.14 -10.12
C GLU A 97 -7.29 -5.47 -10.98
N THR A 98 -6.89 -4.54 -11.83
CA THR A 98 -7.80 -3.91 -12.78
C THR A 98 -7.91 -4.77 -14.04
N LEU A 99 -8.49 -4.22 -15.11
CA LEU A 99 -8.45 -4.87 -16.43
C LEU A 99 -7.07 -4.79 -17.08
N VAL A 100 -6.20 -3.90 -16.58
CA VAL A 100 -4.80 -3.77 -17.02
C VAL A 100 -3.94 -4.61 -16.06
N PRO A 101 -3.26 -5.67 -16.56
CA PRO A 101 -2.41 -6.51 -15.71
C PRO A 101 -1.33 -5.71 -15.00
N GLY A 102 -1.11 -5.98 -13.73
CA GLY A 102 -0.14 -5.26 -12.89
C GLY A 102 -0.62 -3.91 -12.34
N ASN A 103 -1.83 -3.45 -12.69
CA ASN A 103 -2.46 -2.30 -12.06
C ASN A 103 -3.52 -2.76 -11.06
N TYR A 104 -3.56 -2.11 -9.89
CA TYR A 104 -4.43 -2.52 -8.77
C TYR A 104 -5.18 -1.33 -8.16
N ARG A 105 -6.33 -1.60 -7.54
CA ARG A 105 -7.15 -0.64 -6.79
C ARG A 105 -7.67 -1.22 -5.48
#